data_AF-A0A2U1URU7-F1
#
_entry.id   AF-A0A2U1URU7-F1
#
_cell.length_a   1.000
_cell.length_b   1.000
_cell.length_c   1.000
_cell.angle_alpha   90.00
_cell.angle_beta   90.00
_cell.angle_gamma   90.00
#
_symmetry.space_group_name_H-M   'P 1'
#
loop_
_entity.id
_entity.type
_entity.pdbx_description
1 polymer ?
#
loop_
_entity_poly.entity_id
_entity_poly.type
_entity_poly.pdbx_seq_one_letter_code
_entity_poly.pdbx_strand_id
1 'polypeptide(L)' 'MSDNVRIEEDLLGTKEVPAEAYYGVHTLRAIENFYISNSK' A
#
# COMPACT_ATOMS: atom_id res chain seq x y z
N MET A 1 -17.37 2.91 6.62
CA MET A 1 -16.19 3.56 7.20
C MET A 1 -15.54 4.34 6.07
N SER A 2 -15.36 5.65 6.19
CA SER A 2 -14.46 6.37 5.29
C SER A 2 -13.06 5.93 5.68
N ASP A 3 -12.46 5.02 4.92
CA ASP A 3 -11.09 4.60 5.17
C ASP A 3 -10.20 5.84 5.05
N ASN A 4 -9.64 6.26 6.19
CA ASN A 4 -8.76 7.42 6.22
C ASN A 4 -7.48 7.03 5.48
N VAL A 5 -7.15 7.76 4.41
CA VAL A 5 -5.99 7.50 3.57
C VAL A 5 -5.02 8.68 3.61
N ARG A 6 -3.73 8.38 3.49
CA ARG A 6 -2.65 9.36 3.34
C ARG A 6 -1.98 9.12 1.99
N ILE A 7 -1.62 10.20 1.30
CA ILE A 7 -0.95 10.13 0.00
C ILE A 7 0.56 10.11 0.24
N GLU A 8 1.24 9.09 -0.28
CA GLU A 8 2.69 9.00 -0.33
C GLU A 8 3.18 9.04 -1.77
N GLU A 9 4.42 9.48 -1.99
CA GLU A 9 5.08 9.50 -3.31
C GLU A 9 6.33 8.61 -3.30
N ASP A 10 6.48 7.80 -4.34
CA ASP A 10 7.71 7.08 -4.65
C ASP A 10 8.15 7.31 -6.10
N LEU A 11 9.18 6.60 -6.56
CA LEU A 11 9.71 6.73 -7.94
C LEU A 11 8.67 6.38 -9.02
N LEU A 12 7.60 5.66 -8.66
CA LEU A 12 6.52 5.27 -9.56
C LEU A 12 5.31 6.24 -9.48
N GLY A 13 5.43 7.32 -8.72
CA GLY A 13 4.41 8.36 -8.55
C GLY A 13 3.72 8.32 -7.19
N THR A 14 2.57 8.98 -7.10
CA THR A 14 1.79 9.09 -5.87
C THR A 14 0.84 7.91 -5.69
N LYS A 15 0.60 7.51 -4.44
CA LYS A 15 -0.32 6.44 -4.08
C LYS A 15 -0.97 6.67 -2.72
N GLU A 16 -2.22 6.24 -2.60
CA GLU A 16 -2.97 6.24 -1.35
C GLU A 16 -2.54 5.04 -0.48
N VAL A 17 -2.18 5.31 0.76
CA VAL A 17 -1.83 4.32 1.79
C VAL A 17 -2.83 4.49 2.95
N PRO A 18 -3.32 3.41 3.58
CA PRO A 18 -4.18 3.54 4.75
C PRO A 18 -3.49 4.35 5.86
N ALA A 19 -4.20 5.31 6.45
CA ALA A 19 -3.63 6.21 7.44
C ALA A 19 -3.29 5.50 8.77
N GLU A 20 -3.96 4.39 9.06
CA GLU A 20 -3.69 3.54 10.22
C GLU A 20 -2.55 2.54 10.01
N ALA A 21 -2.14 2.30 8.76
CA ALA A 21 -1.08 1.35 8.46
C ALA A 21 0.29 1.94 8.82
N TYR A 22 1.07 1.19 9.60
CA TYR A 22 2.47 1.53 9.91
C TYR A 22 3.43 1.37 8.72
N TYR A 23 3.00 0.67 7.67
CA TYR A 23 3.78 0.50 6.45
C TYR A 23 3.54 1.66 5.46
N GLY A 24 4.47 1.85 4.53
CA GLY A 24 4.40 2.86 3.47
C GLY A 24 4.13 2.29 2.07
N VAL A 25 4.25 3.15 1.06
CA VAL A 25 3.95 2.90 -0.35
C VAL A 25 4.77 1.75 -0.93
N HIS A 26 6.05 1.66 -0.60
CA HIS A 26 6.91 0.57 -1.09
C HIS A 26 6.43 -0.80 -0.59
N THR A 27 6.00 -0.89 0.67
CA THR A 27 5.45 -2.13 1.24
C THR A 27 4.09 -2.44 0.63
N LEU A 28 3.23 -1.44 0.47
CA LEU A 28 1.93 -1.61 -0.20
C LEU A 28 2.11 -2.16 -1.62
N ARG A 29 3.04 -1.60 -2.40
CA ARG A 29 3.37 -2.11 -3.73
C ARG A 29 3.94 -3.53 -3.69
N ALA A 30 4.76 -3.87 -2.69
CA ALA A 30 5.27 -5.23 -2.54
C ALA A 30 4.14 -6.23 -2.27
N ILE A 31 3.17 -5.86 -1.43
CA ILE A 31 1.99 -6.70 -1.14
C ILE A 31 1.18 -6.95 -2.42
N GLU A 32 0.94 -5.90 -3.22
CA GLU A 32 0.21 -6.01 -4.49
C GLU A 32 0.96 -6.82 -5.55
N ASN A 33 2.28 -6.65 -5.65
CA ASN A 33 3.09 -7.29 -6.70
C ASN A 33 3.44 -8.76 -6.39
N PHE A 34 3.52 -9.15 -5.11
CA PHE A 34 4.09 -10.44 -4.69
C PHE A 34 3.10 -11.31 -3.89
N TYR A 35 1.85 -11.39 -4.35
CA TYR A 35 0.85 -12.29 -3.78
C TYR A 35 0.98 -13.73 -4.32
N ILE A 36 1.98 -14.49 -3.84
CA ILE A 36 2.35 -15.80 -4.43
C ILE A 36 1.78 -17.00 -3.65
N SER A 37 1.77 -16.96 -2.31
CA SER A 37 1.58 -18.17 -1.49
C SER A 37 0.22 -18.30 -0.79
N ASN A 38 -0.57 -17.23 -0.70
CA ASN A 38 -1.82 -17.22 0.09
C ASN A 38 -3.08 -17.41 -0.77
N SER A 39 -2.94 -17.89 -2.00
CA SER A 39 -3.98 -18.06 -3.02
C SER A 39 -4.80 -19.35 -2.85
N LYS A 40 -5.21 -19.69 -1.62
CA LYS A 40 -5.99 -20.89 -1.32
C LYS A 40 -7.39 -20.58 -0.81
#